data_AF-A0A843GX94-F1
#
_entry.id   AF-A0A843GX94-F1
#
_cell.length_a   1.000
_cell.length_b   1.000
_cell.length_c   1.000
_cell.angle_alpha   90.00
_cell.angle_beta   90.00
_cell.angle_gamma   90.00
#
_symmetry.space_group_name_H-M   'P 1'
#
loop_
_entity.id
_entity.type
_entity.pdbx_description
1 polymer ?
#
loop_
_entity_poly.entity_id
_entity_poly.type
_entity_poly.pdbx_seq_one_letter_code
_entity_poly.pdbx_strand_id
1 'polypeptide(L)'
;MLAGQKGYGLNGLQNFLFPMENMYITQGSYTATYSHNGCYAMDFDGYLNGSFVNLCPYYAPFDCHVVAKWGSTSIAVVWQSDNRVNFIDGTSDYACIQINHDNANPSHQIGDHVYQGDLMGHTGTQGTDADHLHIEAKKGTYEGYHQNSYGVWMLTNSTWLYDLMGVNDTNLIKTYYVDHNNVRHDYPWETFFINIPIPTPTPTGTKKNKYPWFIQYNRNLHKRTRNM
;
A
#
# COMPACT_ATOMS: atom_id res chain seq x y z
N MET A 1 -6.15 0.01 -0.59
CA MET A 1 -7.08 1.10 -0.93
C MET A 1 -8.31 0.55 -1.64
N LEU A 2 -9.43 1.29 -1.58
CA LEU A 2 -10.67 1.01 -2.31
C LEU A 2 -10.66 1.64 -3.71
N ALA A 3 -11.51 1.13 -4.61
CA ALA A 3 -11.72 1.73 -5.93
C ALA A 3 -12.11 3.22 -5.82
N GLY A 4 -11.43 4.07 -6.58
CA GLY A 4 -11.66 5.52 -6.59
C GLY A 4 -11.20 6.26 -5.33
N GLN A 5 -10.56 5.58 -4.36
CA GLN A 5 -10.08 6.23 -3.15
C GLN A 5 -9.00 7.26 -3.49
N LYS A 6 -9.14 8.45 -2.91
CA LYS A 6 -8.14 9.52 -2.94
C LYS A 6 -7.65 9.79 -1.52
N GLY A 7 -6.35 10.03 -1.36
CA GLY A 7 -5.74 10.35 -0.08
C GLY A 7 -4.85 11.57 -0.20
N TYR A 8 -5.06 12.57 0.65
CA TYR A 8 -4.26 13.80 0.66
C TYR A 8 -3.79 14.13 2.08
N GLY A 9 -2.57 14.64 2.20
CA GLY A 9 -2.06 15.22 3.42
C GLY A 9 -2.50 16.67 3.59
N LEU A 10 -2.25 17.24 4.78
CA LEU A 10 -2.56 18.65 5.08
C LEU A 10 -1.79 19.64 4.19
N ASN A 11 -0.69 19.20 3.60
CA ASN A 11 0.12 19.96 2.64
C ASN A 11 -0.46 19.95 1.21
N GLY A 12 -1.60 19.27 0.99
CA GLY A 12 -2.24 19.15 -0.32
C GLY A 12 -1.59 18.13 -1.25
N LEU A 13 -0.49 17.47 -0.85
CA LEU A 13 0.11 16.37 -1.62
C LEU A 13 -0.70 15.10 -1.45
N GLN A 14 -0.75 14.27 -2.50
CA GLN A 14 -1.31 12.93 -2.39
C GLN A 14 -0.51 12.08 -1.41
N ASN A 15 -1.20 11.24 -0.67
CA ASN A 15 -0.59 10.21 0.15
C ASN A 15 -0.31 8.97 -0.71
N PHE A 16 0.86 8.36 -0.60
CA PHE A 16 1.15 7.10 -1.27
C PHE A 16 0.33 5.98 -0.61
N LEU A 17 -0.76 5.54 -1.24
CA LEU A 17 -1.63 4.51 -0.66
C LEU A 17 -1.21 3.10 -1.11
N PHE A 18 -1.45 2.10 -0.25
CA PHE A 18 -1.33 0.69 -0.64
C PHE A 18 -2.40 0.33 -1.69
N PRO A 19 -2.04 -0.33 -2.81
CA PRO A 19 -2.90 -0.37 -4.01
C PRO A 19 -4.04 -1.39 -3.97
N MET A 20 -4.06 -2.36 -3.05
CA MET A 20 -5.11 -3.40 -2.98
C MET A 20 -6.08 -3.18 -1.83
N GLU A 21 -7.34 -3.62 -1.97
CA GLU A 21 -8.36 -3.51 -0.92
C GLU A 21 -8.04 -4.40 0.29
N ASN A 22 -7.56 -5.62 0.04
CA ASN A 22 -7.24 -6.59 1.08
C ASN A 22 -5.74 -6.90 1.02
N MET A 23 -5.06 -6.81 2.16
CA MET A 23 -3.66 -7.17 2.28
C MET A 23 -3.52 -8.62 2.76
N TYR A 24 -2.97 -9.46 1.88
CA TYR A 24 -2.60 -10.82 2.21
C TYR A 24 -1.17 -11.10 1.71
N ILE A 25 -0.20 -11.09 2.61
CA ILE A 25 1.22 -11.27 2.24
C ILE A 25 1.54 -12.75 2.04
N THR A 26 2.07 -13.08 0.85
CA THR A 26 2.53 -14.43 0.50
C THR A 26 4.04 -14.57 0.49
N GLN A 27 4.79 -13.51 0.22
CA GLN A 27 6.24 -13.48 0.41
C GLN A 27 6.71 -12.11 0.90
N GLY A 28 7.57 -12.12 1.91
CA GLY A 28 8.11 -10.92 2.54
C GLY A 28 9.40 -10.39 1.94
N SER A 29 9.73 -9.13 2.25
CA SER A 29 11.02 -8.52 1.93
C SER A 29 12.18 -9.18 2.68
N TYR A 30 13.37 -9.20 2.08
CA TYR A 30 14.60 -9.78 2.66
C TYR A 30 14.47 -11.27 3.07
N THR A 31 13.57 -12.00 2.42
CA THR A 31 13.37 -13.42 2.72
C THR A 31 14.21 -14.28 1.77
N ALA A 32 15.07 -15.14 2.33
CA ALA A 32 15.98 -16.01 1.57
C ALA A 32 15.28 -17.18 0.84
N THR A 33 13.96 -17.22 0.93
CA THR A 33 13.15 -18.42 0.80
C THR A 33 12.82 -18.77 -0.65
N TYR A 34 12.83 -17.76 -1.53
CA TYR A 34 12.55 -17.90 -2.96
C TYR A 34 13.30 -16.84 -3.77
N SER A 35 12.68 -15.68 -3.97
CA SER A 35 13.09 -14.64 -4.91
C SER A 35 13.51 -13.33 -4.24
N HIS A 36 13.18 -13.13 -2.94
CA HIS A 36 13.32 -11.82 -2.28
C HIS A 36 14.57 -11.69 -1.40
N ASN A 37 15.60 -12.49 -1.68
CA ASN A 37 16.81 -12.46 -0.87
C ASN A 37 17.55 -11.14 -1.08
N GLY A 38 17.63 -10.32 -0.02
CA GLY A 38 18.31 -9.02 -0.04
C GLY A 38 17.61 -7.93 -0.83
N CYS A 39 16.30 -8.03 -1.12
CA CYS A 39 15.53 -6.95 -1.76
C CYS A 39 14.30 -6.55 -0.93
N TYR A 40 13.72 -5.39 -1.26
CA TYR A 40 12.58 -4.81 -0.54
C TYR A 40 11.22 -5.23 -1.11
N ALA A 41 11.21 -6.12 -2.10
CA ALA A 41 9.98 -6.55 -2.73
C ALA A 41 9.07 -7.35 -1.78
N MET A 42 7.76 -7.31 -2.05
CA MET A 42 6.75 -8.10 -1.34
C MET A 42 5.70 -8.61 -2.33
N ASP A 43 5.21 -9.82 -2.06
CA ASP A 43 4.17 -10.46 -2.84
C ASP A 43 2.85 -10.50 -2.07
N PHE A 44 1.77 -10.19 -2.77
CA PHE A 44 0.41 -10.10 -2.25
C PHE A 44 -0.57 -10.91 -3.09
N ASP A 45 -1.38 -11.73 -2.45
CA ASP A 45 -2.43 -12.47 -3.14
C ASP A 45 -3.75 -11.70 -3.14
N GLY A 46 -4.54 -11.93 -4.18
CA GLY A 46 -5.93 -11.50 -4.21
C GLY A 46 -6.77 -12.23 -3.16
N TYR A 47 -7.45 -11.47 -2.30
CA TYR A 47 -8.30 -12.03 -1.25
C TYR A 47 -9.59 -11.22 -1.13
N LEU A 48 -10.75 -11.84 -1.33
CA LEU A 48 -12.06 -11.20 -1.24
C LEU A 48 -13.05 -12.16 -0.59
N ASN A 49 -13.91 -11.65 0.30
CA ASN A 49 -14.99 -12.42 0.94
C ASN A 49 -14.55 -13.73 1.61
N GLY A 50 -13.35 -13.76 2.19
CA GLY A 50 -12.84 -14.94 2.90
C GLY A 50 -12.24 -16.01 2.00
N SER A 51 -11.89 -15.70 0.75
CA SER A 51 -11.30 -16.65 -0.19
C SER A 51 -10.29 -15.96 -1.12
N PHE A 52 -9.35 -16.75 -1.63
CA PHE A 52 -8.41 -16.30 -2.66
C PHE A 52 -9.16 -16.06 -3.98
N VAL A 53 -8.77 -14.99 -4.66
CA VAL A 53 -9.36 -14.58 -5.95
C VAL A 53 -8.23 -14.26 -6.90
N ASN A 54 -8.20 -14.95 -8.04
CA ASN A 54 -7.28 -14.64 -9.13
C ASN A 54 -7.73 -13.38 -9.87
N LEU A 55 -6.81 -12.69 -10.52
CA LEU A 55 -7.07 -11.41 -11.20
C LEU A 55 -7.76 -10.40 -10.27
N CYS A 56 -7.29 -10.32 -9.02
CA CYS A 56 -7.80 -9.36 -8.05
C CYS A 56 -7.35 -7.95 -8.44
N PRO A 57 -8.26 -6.97 -8.50
CA PRO A 57 -7.90 -5.62 -8.93
C PRO A 57 -6.99 -4.94 -7.92
N TYR A 58 -6.11 -4.09 -8.45
CA TYR A 58 -5.36 -3.10 -7.68
C TYR A 58 -5.45 -1.73 -8.36
N TYR A 59 -5.29 -0.69 -7.55
CA TYR A 59 -5.58 0.68 -7.93
C TYR A 59 -4.33 1.55 -7.86
N ALA A 60 -4.33 2.63 -8.63
CA ALA A 60 -3.20 3.53 -8.69
C ALA A 60 -2.97 4.18 -7.31
N PRO A 61 -1.77 4.10 -6.72
CA PRO A 61 -1.52 4.57 -5.37
C PRO A 61 -1.42 6.10 -5.27
N PHE A 62 -1.20 6.76 -6.40
CA PHE A 62 -1.08 8.19 -6.64
C PHE A 62 -1.27 8.44 -8.15
N ASP A 63 -1.38 9.70 -8.57
CA ASP A 63 -1.35 10.06 -9.99
C ASP A 63 0.04 9.77 -10.56
N CYS A 64 0.11 8.99 -11.65
CA CYS A 64 1.38 8.50 -12.18
C CYS A 64 1.35 8.14 -13.66
N HIS A 65 2.55 7.98 -14.20
CA HIS A 65 2.80 7.47 -15.53
C HIS A 65 3.86 6.37 -15.56
N VAL A 66 3.80 5.51 -16.57
CA VAL A 66 4.83 4.50 -16.83
C VAL A 66 6.12 5.17 -17.29
N VAL A 67 7.23 4.88 -16.61
CA VAL A 67 8.57 5.41 -16.95
C VAL A 67 9.53 4.33 -17.44
N ALA A 68 9.27 3.06 -17.11
CA ALA A 68 10.09 1.95 -17.57
C ALA A 68 9.31 0.63 -17.65
N LYS A 69 9.81 -0.25 -18.52
CA LYS A 69 9.48 -1.67 -18.55
C LYS A 69 10.77 -2.45 -18.50
N TRP A 70 10.81 -3.53 -17.73
CA TRP A 70 12.01 -4.32 -17.53
C TRP A 70 11.71 -5.82 -17.49
N GLY A 71 12.64 -6.65 -17.97
CA GLY A 71 12.49 -8.09 -18.06
C GLY A 71 11.88 -8.58 -19.38
N SER A 72 12.14 -9.85 -19.71
CA SER A 72 11.65 -10.51 -20.94
C SER A 72 10.58 -11.55 -20.68
N THR A 73 10.68 -12.26 -19.54
CA THR A 73 9.76 -13.35 -19.16
C THR A 73 8.76 -12.88 -18.12
N SER A 74 9.23 -12.24 -17.05
CA SER A 74 8.40 -11.43 -16.16
C SER A 74 8.63 -9.96 -16.50
N ILE A 75 7.60 -9.29 -17.01
CA ILE A 75 7.66 -7.87 -17.39
C ILE A 75 7.26 -7.06 -16.17
N ALA A 76 8.24 -6.40 -15.57
CA ALA A 76 8.07 -5.34 -14.59
C ALA A 76 7.63 -4.06 -15.30
N VAL A 77 6.62 -3.38 -14.75
CA VAL A 77 6.22 -2.04 -15.18
C VAL A 77 6.47 -1.08 -14.02
N VAL A 78 7.25 -0.03 -14.28
CA VAL A 78 7.57 1.00 -13.27
C VAL A 78 6.73 2.24 -13.53
N TRP A 79 5.93 2.60 -12.54
CA TRP A 79 5.12 3.80 -12.50
C TRP A 79 5.77 4.84 -11.62
N GLN A 80 5.87 6.07 -12.09
CA GLN A 80 6.39 7.20 -11.34
C GLN A 80 5.29 8.21 -11.07
N SER A 81 5.24 8.73 -9.84
CA SER A 81 4.30 9.79 -9.49
C SER A 81 4.52 11.05 -10.32
N ASP A 82 3.44 11.72 -10.73
CA ASP A 82 3.55 12.97 -11.49
C ASP A 82 4.01 14.15 -10.64
N ASN A 83 3.70 14.07 -9.35
CA ASN A 83 4.03 15.07 -8.34
C ASN A 83 4.66 14.39 -7.13
N ARG A 84 5.21 15.20 -6.22
CA ARG A 84 5.64 14.72 -4.91
C ARG A 84 4.43 14.17 -4.14
N VAL A 85 4.63 13.06 -3.44
CA VAL A 85 3.64 12.39 -2.58
C VAL A 85 4.15 12.35 -1.15
N ASN A 86 3.24 12.18 -0.19
CA ASN A 86 3.58 11.92 1.20
C ASN A 86 3.85 10.43 1.41
N PHE A 87 4.86 10.14 2.22
CA PHE A 87 5.21 8.80 2.68
C PHE A 87 4.83 8.62 4.15
N ILE A 88 4.65 7.36 4.57
CA ILE A 88 4.33 7.02 5.97
C ILE A 88 5.41 7.51 6.94
N ASP A 89 6.68 7.49 6.55
CA ASP A 89 7.78 7.98 7.38
C ASP A 89 7.80 9.51 7.59
N GLY A 90 6.79 10.22 7.09
CA GLY A 90 6.60 11.66 7.27
C GLY A 90 7.34 12.55 6.27
N THR A 91 8.10 11.95 5.35
CA THR A 91 8.76 12.69 4.27
C THR A 91 7.86 12.85 3.04
N SER A 92 8.25 13.72 2.11
CA SER A 92 7.57 13.87 0.82
C SER A 92 8.56 14.02 -0.32
N ASP A 93 8.38 13.25 -1.39
CA ASP A 93 9.20 13.30 -2.61
C ASP A 93 8.42 12.64 -3.77
N TYR A 94 8.98 12.60 -4.97
CA TYR A 94 8.52 11.71 -6.01
C TYR A 94 8.59 10.25 -5.55
N ALA A 95 7.76 9.39 -6.13
CA ALA A 95 7.76 7.97 -5.82
C ALA A 95 7.83 7.16 -7.12
N CYS A 96 8.43 5.98 -7.04
CA CYS A 96 8.24 4.94 -8.05
C CYS A 96 7.70 3.67 -7.40
N ILE A 97 6.78 3.01 -8.11
CA ILE A 97 6.29 1.68 -7.80
C ILE A 97 6.50 0.79 -9.01
N GLN A 98 7.17 -0.33 -8.79
CA GLN A 98 7.28 -1.42 -9.73
C GLN A 98 6.20 -2.44 -9.44
N ILE A 99 5.53 -2.88 -10.51
CA ILE A 99 4.54 -3.94 -10.49
C ILE A 99 4.94 -5.06 -11.45
N ASN A 100 4.91 -6.30 -10.97
CA ASN A 100 5.09 -7.50 -11.78
C ASN A 100 3.84 -8.40 -11.72
N HIS A 101 3.86 -9.41 -12.59
CA HIS A 101 2.90 -10.51 -12.66
C HIS A 101 1.50 -10.21 -13.18
N ASP A 102 1.08 -8.95 -13.31
CA ASP A 102 -0.14 -8.63 -14.08
C ASP A 102 0.01 -9.12 -15.54
N ASN A 103 -0.97 -9.87 -16.01
CA ASN A 103 -1.04 -10.38 -17.38
C ASN A 103 -1.13 -9.26 -18.44
N ALA A 104 -1.57 -8.06 -18.05
CA ALA A 104 -1.62 -6.87 -18.89
C ALA A 104 -0.31 -6.07 -18.90
N ASN A 105 0.67 -6.36 -18.03
CA ASN A 105 1.96 -5.67 -18.02
C ASN A 105 2.68 -5.57 -19.38
N PRO A 106 2.67 -6.61 -20.24
CA PRO A 106 3.26 -6.52 -21.58
C PRO A 106 2.63 -5.44 -22.46
N SER A 107 1.36 -5.10 -22.23
CA SER A 107 0.57 -4.17 -23.05
C SER A 107 0.79 -2.70 -22.72
N HIS A 108 1.22 -2.39 -21.48
CA HIS A 108 1.53 -1.02 -21.08
C HIS A 108 2.62 -0.40 -21.96
N GLN A 109 2.51 0.90 -22.22
CA GLN A 109 3.49 1.70 -22.94
C GLN A 109 4.11 2.74 -22.01
N ILE A 110 5.35 3.16 -22.33
CA ILE A 110 5.98 4.29 -21.63
C ILE A 110 5.11 5.53 -21.87
N GLY A 111 4.76 6.23 -20.79
CA GLY A 111 3.87 7.38 -20.81
C GLY A 111 2.38 7.06 -20.61
N ASP A 112 1.98 5.78 -20.52
CA ASP A 112 0.63 5.43 -20.05
C ASP A 112 0.38 6.08 -18.69
N HIS A 113 -0.81 6.62 -18.49
CA HIS A 113 -1.14 7.49 -17.37
C HIS A 113 -2.38 7.01 -16.63
N VAL A 114 -2.36 7.05 -15.30
CA VAL A 114 -3.49 6.72 -14.42
C VAL A 114 -3.52 7.68 -13.22
N TYR A 115 -4.73 7.93 -12.70
CA TYR A 115 -4.92 8.80 -11.53
C TYR A 115 -5.19 7.97 -10.28
N GLN A 116 -4.87 8.50 -9.09
CA GLN A 116 -4.98 7.78 -7.82
C GLN A 116 -6.35 7.10 -7.63
N GLY A 117 -6.40 5.82 -7.32
CA GLY A 117 -7.66 5.09 -7.16
C GLY A 117 -8.31 4.62 -8.47
N ASP A 118 -7.80 5.01 -9.64
CA ASP A 118 -8.16 4.37 -10.90
C ASP A 118 -7.70 2.91 -10.89
N LEU A 119 -8.43 2.05 -11.61
CA LEU A 119 -7.98 0.68 -11.85
C LEU A 119 -6.64 0.71 -12.59
N MET A 120 -5.58 0.23 -11.93
CA MET A 120 -4.24 0.20 -12.49
C MET A 120 -3.93 -1.17 -13.10
N GLY A 121 -4.50 -2.24 -12.55
CA GLY A 121 -4.32 -3.58 -13.07
C GLY A 121 -4.93 -4.65 -12.16
N HIS A 122 -4.46 -5.89 -12.33
CA HIS A 122 -4.88 -7.05 -11.54
C HIS A 122 -3.69 -7.92 -11.16
N THR A 123 -3.77 -8.62 -10.03
CA THR A 123 -2.86 -9.75 -9.77
C THR A 123 -2.84 -10.70 -10.98
N GLY A 124 -1.77 -11.46 -11.14
CA GLY A 124 -1.69 -12.35 -12.30
C GLY A 124 -0.53 -13.32 -12.25
N THR A 125 -0.31 -14.00 -13.37
CA THR A 125 0.65 -15.11 -13.51
C THR A 125 1.73 -14.80 -14.54
N GLN A 126 1.91 -13.54 -14.92
CA GLN A 126 2.86 -13.15 -15.95
C GLN A 126 4.30 -13.45 -15.46
N GLY A 127 4.95 -14.45 -16.06
CA GLY A 127 6.30 -14.87 -15.69
C GLY A 127 6.41 -15.60 -14.35
N THR A 128 5.32 -16.18 -13.84
CA THR A 128 5.27 -16.97 -12.60
C THR A 128 4.15 -18.04 -12.65
N ASP A 129 4.16 -19.00 -11.74
CA ASP A 129 3.20 -20.13 -11.72
C ASP A 129 1.94 -19.85 -10.88
N ALA A 130 1.98 -18.84 -9.99
CA ALA A 130 0.90 -18.54 -9.05
C ALA A 130 0.42 -17.09 -9.18
N ASP A 131 -0.89 -16.88 -9.07
CA ASP A 131 -1.51 -15.55 -9.16
C ASP A 131 -1.16 -14.71 -7.93
N HIS A 132 -0.43 -13.61 -8.15
CA HIS A 132 -0.12 -12.64 -7.12
C HIS A 132 0.24 -11.28 -7.72
N LEU A 133 0.43 -10.29 -6.85
CA LEU A 133 0.98 -8.98 -7.16
C LEU A 133 2.34 -8.85 -6.47
N HIS A 134 3.39 -8.65 -7.26
CA HIS A 134 4.72 -8.34 -6.74
C HIS A 134 4.96 -6.84 -6.81
N ILE A 135 5.35 -6.26 -5.67
CA ILE A 135 5.59 -4.83 -5.54
C ILE A 135 6.99 -4.56 -5.01
N GLU A 136 7.69 -3.63 -5.67
CA GLU A 136 8.85 -2.94 -5.12
C GLU A 136 8.68 -1.43 -5.30
N ALA A 137 9.19 -0.62 -4.38
CA ALA A 137 9.02 0.83 -4.45
C ALA A 137 10.22 1.61 -3.92
N LYS A 138 10.36 2.86 -4.37
CA LYS A 138 11.44 3.78 -4.01
C LYS A 138 10.95 5.22 -3.88
N LYS A 139 11.76 6.06 -3.22
CA LYS A 139 11.61 7.53 -3.20
C LYS A 139 12.49 8.20 -4.24
N GLY A 140 12.02 9.28 -4.82
CA GLY A 140 12.62 9.98 -5.95
C GLY A 140 12.16 9.41 -7.30
N THR A 141 12.75 9.92 -8.38
CA THR A 141 12.44 9.51 -9.77
C THR A 141 13.14 8.20 -10.15
N TYR A 142 12.71 7.54 -11.22
CA TYR A 142 13.29 6.27 -11.66
C TYR A 142 14.78 6.38 -12.01
N GLU A 143 15.58 5.45 -11.49
CA GLU A 143 17.06 5.43 -11.60
C GLU A 143 17.59 4.08 -12.11
N GLY A 144 16.72 3.26 -12.73
CA GLY A 144 17.10 1.93 -13.19
C GLY A 144 17.06 0.87 -12.11
N TYR A 145 17.79 -0.22 -12.38
CA TYR A 145 17.89 -1.41 -11.54
C TYR A 145 19.34 -1.67 -11.20
N HIS A 146 19.57 -2.34 -10.08
CA HIS A 146 20.84 -2.95 -9.75
C HIS A 146 20.63 -4.38 -9.26
N GLN A 147 21.67 -5.19 -9.36
CA GLN A 147 21.66 -6.54 -8.84
C GLN A 147 22.30 -6.54 -7.45
N ASN A 148 21.62 -7.12 -6.46
CA ASN A 148 22.16 -7.25 -5.12
C ASN A 148 23.19 -8.39 -5.04
N SER A 149 23.80 -8.58 -3.87
CA SER A 149 24.82 -9.62 -3.63
C SER A 149 24.33 -11.06 -3.79
N TYR A 150 23.01 -11.28 -3.85
CA TYR A 150 22.39 -12.59 -4.04
C TYR A 150 21.98 -12.84 -5.49
N GLY A 151 22.29 -11.93 -6.41
CA GLY A 151 21.90 -12.05 -7.81
C GLY A 151 20.46 -11.62 -8.11
N VAL A 152 19.76 -11.01 -7.15
CA VAL A 152 18.38 -10.52 -7.34
C VAL A 152 18.42 -9.11 -7.89
N TRP A 153 17.68 -8.87 -8.98
CA TRP A 153 17.51 -7.53 -9.55
C TRP A 153 16.43 -6.77 -8.81
N MET A 154 16.71 -5.52 -8.49
CA MET A 154 15.83 -4.65 -7.72
C MET A 154 15.94 -3.20 -8.19
N LEU A 155 14.89 -2.41 -7.99
CA LEU A 155 14.92 -0.97 -8.23
C LEU A 155 16.07 -0.33 -7.45
N THR A 156 16.83 0.53 -8.14
CA THR A 156 17.87 1.34 -7.49
C THR A 156 17.24 2.20 -6.40
N ASN A 157 17.78 2.12 -5.18
CA ASN A 157 17.29 2.84 -3.99
C ASN A 157 15.87 2.45 -3.55
N SER A 158 15.41 1.21 -3.82
CA SER A 158 14.18 0.71 -3.18
C SER A 158 14.32 0.61 -1.68
N THR A 159 13.17 0.65 -1.00
CA THR A 159 13.08 0.62 0.46
C THR A 159 11.78 -0.06 0.88
N TRP A 160 11.60 -0.26 2.19
CA TRP A 160 10.45 -0.91 2.79
C TRP A 160 9.13 -0.29 2.34
N LEU A 161 8.22 -1.14 1.85
CA LEU A 161 6.90 -0.67 1.38
C LEU A 161 6.10 0.01 2.49
N TYR A 162 6.21 -0.47 3.73
CA TYR A 162 5.51 0.07 4.89
C TYR A 162 6.06 1.42 5.40
N ASP A 163 7.27 1.83 4.98
CA ASP A 163 7.78 3.19 5.24
C ASP A 163 7.24 4.19 4.20
N LEU A 164 6.74 3.70 3.06
CA LEU A 164 6.24 4.51 1.95
C LEU A 164 4.72 4.59 1.93
N MET A 165 4.06 3.43 1.98
CA MET A 165 2.66 3.27 1.61
C MET A 165 1.75 3.19 2.84
N GLY A 166 0.69 3.98 2.85
CA GLY A 166 -0.34 3.94 3.88
C GLY A 166 -1.47 2.96 3.56
N VAL A 167 -1.94 2.25 4.58
CA VAL A 167 -3.03 1.26 4.46
C VAL A 167 -4.42 1.82 4.81
N ASN A 168 -4.65 3.12 4.57
CA ASN A 168 -5.96 3.74 4.77
C ASN A 168 -7.05 2.98 4.01
N ASP A 169 -8.12 2.61 4.71
CA ASP A 169 -9.27 1.84 4.18
C ASP A 169 -8.89 0.49 3.54
N THR A 170 -7.74 -0.08 3.91
CA THR A 170 -7.31 -1.41 3.50
C THR A 170 -7.63 -2.43 4.59
N ASN A 171 -8.22 -3.55 4.23
CA ASN A 171 -8.47 -4.66 5.13
C ASN A 171 -7.18 -5.46 5.35
N LEU A 172 -6.70 -5.49 6.59
CA LEU A 172 -5.47 -6.18 6.97
C LEU A 172 -5.78 -7.64 7.31
N ILE A 173 -5.61 -8.55 6.34
CA ILE A 173 -5.91 -9.98 6.51
C ILE A 173 -4.69 -10.75 7.02
N LYS A 174 -3.55 -10.58 6.35
CA LYS A 174 -2.28 -11.19 6.72
C LYS A 174 -1.14 -10.20 6.47
N THR A 175 -0.68 -9.59 7.56
CA THR A 175 0.35 -8.53 7.58
C THR A 175 1.74 -9.03 8.00
N TYR A 176 1.94 -10.35 7.97
CA TYR A 176 3.19 -11.00 8.34
C TYR A 176 3.51 -12.11 7.34
N TYR A 177 4.77 -12.53 7.32
CA TYR A 177 5.24 -13.68 6.56
C TYR A 177 5.95 -14.67 7.48
N VAL A 178 5.81 -15.97 7.22
CA VAL A 178 6.58 -17.02 7.91
C VAL A 178 7.43 -17.70 6.85
N ASP A 179 8.75 -17.66 7.02
CA ASP A 179 9.68 -18.25 6.05
C ASP A 179 9.82 -19.78 6.20
N HIS A 180 10.55 -20.43 5.29
CA HIS A 180 10.78 -21.89 5.36
C HIS A 180 11.55 -22.33 6.60
N ASN A 181 12.24 -21.42 7.28
CA ASN A 181 12.90 -21.71 8.56
C ASN A 181 11.94 -21.52 9.75
N ASN A 182 10.65 -21.30 9.47
CA ASN A 182 9.59 -21.06 10.44
C ASN A 182 9.82 -19.77 11.26
N VAL A 183 10.54 -18.80 10.70
CA VAL A 183 10.74 -17.48 11.31
C VAL A 183 9.62 -16.56 10.83
N ARG A 184 8.95 -15.93 11.79
CA ARG A 184 7.92 -14.92 11.53
C ARG A 184 8.55 -13.54 11.34
N HIS A 185 8.13 -12.87 10.27
CA HIS A 185 8.48 -11.51 9.89
C HIS A 185 7.21 -10.67 9.94
N ASP A 186 7.13 -9.73 10.87
CA ASP A 186 6.01 -8.80 11.01
C ASP A 186 6.34 -7.47 10.34
N TYR A 187 5.34 -6.87 9.68
CA TYR A 187 5.51 -5.62 8.95
C TYR A 187 4.64 -4.51 9.56
N PRO A 188 5.22 -3.37 9.98
CA PRO A 188 4.51 -2.31 10.69
C PRO A 188 3.75 -1.39 9.74
N TRP A 189 2.68 -1.91 9.11
CA TRP A 189 1.83 -1.11 8.22
C TRP A 189 1.03 -0.05 9.00
N GLU A 190 1.10 1.20 8.54
CA GLU A 190 0.44 2.34 9.19
C GLU A 190 -0.53 3.06 8.25
N THR A 191 -1.42 3.85 8.84
CA THR A 191 -2.31 4.74 8.10
C THR A 191 -1.80 6.18 8.17
N PHE A 192 -2.00 6.93 7.11
CA PHE A 192 -1.88 8.39 7.20
C PHE A 192 -2.95 8.90 8.16
N PHE A 193 -2.55 9.77 9.09
CA PHE A 193 -3.50 10.44 9.98
C PHE A 193 -4.50 11.25 9.17
N ILE A 194 -5.75 10.77 9.11
CA ILE A 194 -6.87 11.57 8.62
C ILE A 194 -7.24 12.51 9.76
N ASN A 195 -6.72 13.73 9.74
CA ASN A 195 -7.23 14.76 10.62
C ASN A 195 -8.57 15.21 10.02
N ILE A 196 -9.66 14.50 10.29
CA ILE A 196 -10.99 15.04 10.04
C ILE A 196 -11.05 16.31 10.89
N PRO A 197 -11.17 17.52 10.32
CA PRO A 197 -11.51 18.67 11.12
C PRO A 197 -12.87 18.30 11.73
N ILE A 198 -12.91 18.00 13.04
CA ILE A 198 -14.18 18.01 13.74
C ILE A 198 -14.67 19.44 13.55
N PRO A 199 -15.76 19.69 12.80
CA PRO A 199 -16.27 21.04 12.67
C PRO A 199 -16.51 21.52 14.10
N THR A 200 -15.73 22.51 14.53
CA THR A 200 -15.97 23.16 15.81
C THR A 200 -17.38 23.72 15.67
N PRO A 201 -18.35 23.32 16.52
CA PRO A 201 -19.67 23.90 16.42
C PRO A 201 -19.50 25.40 16.57
N THR A 202 -19.75 26.15 15.49
CA THR A 202 -19.84 27.60 15.55
C THR A 202 -20.82 27.90 16.66
N PRO A 203 -20.45 28.69 17.69
CA PRO A 203 -21.42 29.11 18.70
C PRO A 203 -22.40 30.05 18.01
N THR A 204 -23.44 29.49 17.39
CA THR A 204 -24.60 30.25 16.97
C THR A 204 -25.35 30.63 18.22
N GLY A 205 -25.30 31.94 18.52
CA GLY A 205 -26.00 32.53 19.63
C GLY A 205 -27.47 32.10 19.67
N THR A 206 -27.86 31.58 20.84
CA THR A 206 -29.19 31.63 21.44
C THR A 206 -30.40 31.57 20.50
N LYS A 207 -31.12 30.44 20.47
CA LYS A 207 -32.58 30.42 20.78
C LYS A 207 -33.01 29.11 21.45
N LYS A 208 -33.91 29.33 22.43
CA LYS A 208 -34.50 28.46 23.46
C LYS A 208 -35.11 27.12 22.99
N ASN A 209 -34.86 26.09 23.82
CA ASN A 209 -35.71 24.97 24.25
C ASN A 209 -36.92 24.52 23.41
N LYS A 210 -36.94 23.21 23.12
CA LYS A 210 -38.11 22.35 23.40
C LYS A 210 -37.70 20.87 23.58
N TYR A 211 -37.26 20.56 24.81
CA TYR A 211 -37.43 19.30 25.56
C TYR A 211 -36.95 17.94 24.99
N PRO A 212 -36.60 17.00 25.91
CA PRO A 212 -35.42 16.14 25.88
C PRO A 212 -35.80 14.67 25.66
N TRP A 213 -34.86 13.74 25.51
CA TRP A 213 -34.80 12.43 26.20
C TRP A 213 -33.45 11.74 25.87
N PHE A 214 -32.60 11.63 26.91
CA PHE A 214 -31.65 10.55 27.31
C PHE A 214 -31.19 9.51 26.25
N ILE A 215 -29.95 8.97 26.23
CA ILE A 215 -29.07 8.51 27.32
C ILE A 215 -27.59 8.66 26.92
N GLN A 216 -26.80 9.20 27.84
CA GLN A 216 -25.34 9.16 27.90
C GLN A 216 -24.87 7.82 28.48
N TYR A 217 -23.90 7.17 27.85
CA TYR A 217 -23.01 6.25 28.57
C TYR A 217 -21.56 6.50 28.16
N ASN A 218 -20.86 7.24 29.02
CA ASN A 218 -19.42 7.17 29.17
C ASN A 218 -19.11 6.00 30.10
N ARG A 219 -18.20 5.11 29.72
CA ARG A 219 -17.41 4.34 30.70
C ARG A 219 -15.93 4.52 30.39
N ASN A 220 -15.35 5.45 31.12
CA ASN A 220 -13.93 5.45 31.41
C ASN A 220 -13.64 4.52 32.59
N LEU A 221 -12.44 3.94 32.57
CA LEU A 221 -11.64 3.47 33.70
C LEU A 221 -12.12 2.23 34.46
N HIS A 222 -11.41 1.12 34.30
CA HIS A 222 -11.08 0.24 35.43
C HIS A 222 -9.56 0.00 35.46
N LYS A 223 -8.86 0.74 36.33
CA LYS A 223 -7.59 0.32 36.92
C LYS A 223 -7.91 -0.47 38.19
N ARG A 224 -7.40 -1.70 38.23
CA ARG A 224 -6.90 -2.52 39.36
C ARG A 224 -7.45 -2.29 40.78
N THR A 225 -7.81 -3.40 41.43
CA THR A 225 -7.44 -3.72 42.81
C THR A 225 -7.16 -5.23 42.97
N ARG A 226 -6.29 -5.57 43.93
CA ARG A 226 -5.71 -6.89 44.24
C ARG A 226 -6.48 -7.61 45.37
N ASN A 227 -6.20 -8.91 45.49
CA ASN A 227 -6.25 -9.80 46.68
C ASN A 227 -7.62 -10.18 47.28
N MET A 228 -7.98 -11.46 47.18
CA MET A 228 -7.71 -12.51 48.19
C MET A 228 -7.75 -13.88 47.51
#